data_AF-A0A1W0WH80-F1
#
_entry.id   AF-A0A1W0WH80-F1
#
_cell.length_a   1.000
_cell.length_b   1.000
_cell.length_c   1.000
_cell.angle_alpha   90.00
_cell.angle_beta   90.00
_cell.angle_gamma   90.00
#
_symmetry.space_group_name_H-M   'P 1'
#
loop_
_entity.id
_entity.type
_entity.pdbx_description
1 polymer ?
#
loop_
_entity_poly.entity_id
_entity_poly.type
_entity_poly.pdbx_seq_one_letter_code
_entity_poly.pdbx_strand_id
1 'polypeptide(L)'
;MSFQSLIVGCIHAFFGINLIGLQVACFIMQAYYYQNGLLFEGRFAPGAWLGGFILITGIMGIVHGCIYGGDGSKSGRIRVLRNWIIAFNILVAVLSVIMMGLAIGFRMLDPEGFMFTDCEYPFVPWIYYYAPHCEVKHKVTIMGSTMMAVACFEAVFGLAGAIVVRKADDEFIRRG
;
A
#
# COMPACT_ATOMS: atom_id res chain seq x y z
N MET A 1 -20.13 -12.11 15.44
CA MET A 1 -18.87 -11.57 14.88
C MET A 1 -18.86 -11.87 13.40
N SER A 2 -18.49 -10.90 12.55
CA SER A 2 -18.23 -11.17 11.12
C SER A 2 -16.76 -11.51 10.96
N PHE A 3 -16.45 -12.81 11.05
CA PHE A 3 -15.08 -13.33 11.01
C PHE A 3 -14.36 -12.96 9.70
N GLN A 4 -15.12 -12.88 8.59
CA GLN A 4 -14.58 -12.52 7.27
C GLN A 4 -14.12 -11.06 7.22
N SER A 5 -14.93 -10.11 7.71
CA SER A 5 -14.52 -8.70 7.78
C SER A 5 -13.33 -8.49 8.71
N LEU A 6 -13.24 -9.26 9.79
CA LEU A 6 -12.13 -9.19 10.73
C LEU A 6 -10.81 -9.62 10.06
N ILE A 7 -10.80 -10.76 9.37
CA ILE A 7 -9.60 -11.25 8.66
C ILE A 7 -9.14 -10.26 7.60
N VAL A 8 -10.07 -9.80 6.75
CA VAL A 8 -9.78 -8.81 5.72
C VAL A 8 -9.20 -7.53 6.35
N GLY A 9 -9.81 -7.08 7.45
CA GLY A 9 -9.34 -5.93 8.20
C GLY A 9 -7.92 -6.08 8.75
N CYS A 10 -7.61 -7.22 9.37
CA CYS A 10 -6.28 -7.50 9.92
C CYS A 10 -5.20 -7.54 8.82
N ILE A 11 -5.50 -8.14 7.66
CA ILE A 11 -4.57 -8.24 6.54
C ILE A 11 -4.25 -6.84 5.99
N HIS A 12 -5.27 -6.02 5.72
CA HIS A 12 -5.05 -4.64 5.29
C HIS A 12 -4.28 -3.84 6.35
N ALA A 13 -4.65 -3.93 7.63
CA ALA A 13 -3.94 -3.19 8.67
C ALA A 13 -2.45 -3.56 8.73
N PHE A 14 -2.13 -4.83 8.59
CA PHE A 14 -0.74 -5.31 8.52
C PHE A 14 0.01 -4.70 7.32
N PHE A 15 -0.52 -4.80 6.11
CA PHE A 15 0.15 -4.26 4.93
C PHE A 15 0.22 -2.73 4.94
N GLY A 16 -0.81 -2.05 5.45
CA GLY A 16 -0.84 -0.60 5.59
C GLY A 16 0.27 -0.07 6.50
N ILE A 17 0.45 -0.68 7.67
CA ILE A 17 1.54 -0.33 8.60
C ILE A 17 2.91 -0.57 7.95
N ASN A 18 3.09 -1.71 7.28
CA ASN A 18 4.35 -2.04 6.63
C ASN A 18 4.70 -1.06 5.49
N LEU A 19 3.72 -0.66 4.68
CA LEU A 19 3.92 0.33 3.61
C LEU A 19 4.32 1.71 4.17
N ILE A 20 3.66 2.16 5.23
CA ILE A 20 4.01 3.41 5.91
C ILE A 20 5.43 3.31 6.48
N GLY A 21 5.78 2.19 7.12
CA GLY A 21 7.12 1.95 7.65
C GLY A 21 8.20 1.96 6.56
N LEU A 22 7.96 1.28 5.44
CA LEU A 22 8.83 1.31 4.26
C LEU A 22 8.98 2.74 3.70
N GLN A 23 7.90 3.53 3.69
CA GLN A 23 7.96 4.91 3.20
C GLN A 23 8.81 5.81 4.10
N VAL A 24 8.68 5.65 5.42
CA VAL A 24 9.54 6.36 6.38
C VAL A 24 11.00 5.96 6.18
N ALA A 25 11.30 4.67 5.97
CA ALA A 25 12.65 4.21 5.67
C ALA A 25 13.21 4.82 4.37
N CYS A 26 12.40 4.89 3.31
CA CYS A 26 12.76 5.59 2.07
C CYS A 26 13.08 7.06 2.32
N PHE A 27 12.27 7.78 3.09
CA PHE A 27 12.51 9.19 3.41
C PHE A 27 13.78 9.41 4.24
N ILE A 28 14.03 8.58 5.25
CA ILE A 28 15.25 8.70 6.06
C ILE A 28 16.49 8.53 5.18
N MET A 29 16.50 7.48 4.35
CA MET A 29 17.62 7.21 3.45
C MET A 29 17.82 8.34 2.44
N GLN A 30 16.75 8.80 1.79
CA GLN A 30 16.86 9.85 0.77
C GLN A 30 17.16 11.22 1.37
N ALA A 31 16.68 11.53 2.58
CA ALA A 31 16.98 12.78 3.26
C ALA A 31 18.45 12.86 3.68
N TYR A 32 19.01 11.75 4.20
CA TYR A 32 20.42 11.69 4.61
C TYR A 32 21.37 12.01 3.45
N TYR A 33 20.99 11.65 2.22
CA TYR A 33 21.79 11.88 1.01
C TYR A 33 21.25 12.98 0.09
N TYR A 34 20.29 13.80 0.54
CA TYR A 34 19.68 14.91 -0.21
C TYR A 34 19.03 14.52 -1.56
N GLN A 35 18.48 13.31 -1.68
CA GLN A 35 17.91 12.76 -2.91
C GLN A 35 16.37 12.69 -2.96
N ASN A 36 15.67 13.29 -1.98
CA ASN A 36 14.20 13.20 -1.85
C ASN A 36 13.40 13.61 -3.09
N GLY A 37 13.94 14.44 -3.98
CA GLY A 37 13.27 14.90 -5.21
C GLY A 37 13.58 14.07 -6.46
N LEU A 38 14.56 13.17 -6.37
CA LEU A 38 15.11 12.44 -7.52
C LEU A 38 14.44 11.07 -7.71
N LEU A 39 14.07 10.44 -6.60
CA LEU A 39 13.44 9.12 -6.57
C LEU A 39 11.92 9.21 -6.45
N PHE A 40 11.23 8.26 -7.07
CA PHE A 40 9.77 8.17 -7.05
C PHE A 40 9.23 8.15 -5.62
N GLU A 41 9.89 7.37 -4.76
CA GLU A 41 9.49 7.14 -3.38
C GLU A 41 9.55 8.41 -2.55
N GLY A 42 10.55 9.29 -2.77
CA GLY A 42 10.63 10.57 -2.07
C GLY A 42 9.69 11.62 -2.65
N ARG A 43 9.59 11.68 -3.98
CA ARG A 43 8.81 12.71 -4.67
C ARG A 43 7.31 12.55 -4.52
N PHE A 44 6.82 11.32 -4.60
CA PHE A 44 5.37 11.03 -4.59
C PHE A 44 4.88 10.37 -3.31
N ALA A 45 5.79 9.98 -2.41
CA ALA A 45 5.48 9.34 -1.14
C ALA A 45 4.46 8.18 -1.25
N PRO A 46 4.59 7.26 -2.24
CA PRO A 46 3.59 6.25 -2.57
C PRO A 46 3.17 5.40 -1.36
N GLY A 47 4.12 4.98 -0.53
CA GLY A 47 3.82 4.16 0.64
C GLY A 47 3.08 4.90 1.75
N ALA A 48 3.15 6.24 1.81
CA ALA A 48 2.44 7.02 2.82
C ALA A 48 0.95 7.15 2.48
N TRP A 49 0.61 7.58 1.26
CA TRP A 49 -0.79 7.74 0.89
C TRP A 49 -1.47 6.40 0.66
N LEU A 50 -0.86 5.46 -0.07
CA LEU A 50 -1.47 4.13 -0.29
C LEU A 50 -1.55 3.36 1.03
N GLY A 51 -0.46 3.33 1.80
CA GLY A 51 -0.43 2.67 3.11
C GLY A 51 -1.43 3.27 4.10
N GLY A 52 -1.64 4.60 4.05
CA GLY A 52 -2.66 5.28 4.85
C GLY A 52 -4.08 4.81 4.53
N PHE A 53 -4.46 4.77 3.25
CA PHE A 53 -5.78 4.28 2.84
C PHE A 53 -5.99 2.80 3.16
N ILE A 54 -4.97 1.97 2.96
CA ILE A 54 -5.01 0.55 3.32
C ILE A 54 -5.21 0.39 4.83
N LEU A 55 -4.46 1.13 5.66
CA LEU A 55 -4.57 1.05 7.11
C LEU A 55 -5.97 1.47 7.60
N ILE A 56 -6.51 2.57 7.06
CA ILE A 56 -7.89 3.01 7.37
C ILE A 56 -8.89 1.90 7.02
N THR A 57 -8.77 1.31 5.84
CA THR A 57 -9.62 0.20 5.39
C THR A 57 -9.52 -0.99 6.34
N GLY A 58 -8.30 -1.32 6.80
CA GLY A 58 -8.04 -2.37 7.76
C GLY A 58 -8.71 -2.14 9.11
N ILE A 59 -8.53 -0.96 9.69
CA ILE A 59 -9.15 -0.56 10.96
C ILE A 59 -10.68 -0.63 10.86
N MET A 60 -11.26 -0.13 9.75
CA MET A 60 -12.71 -0.21 9.53
C MET A 60 -13.21 -1.66 9.45
N GLY A 61 -12.47 -2.55 8.78
CA GLY A 61 -12.77 -3.98 8.72
C GLY A 61 -12.74 -4.66 10.10
N ILE A 62 -11.74 -4.35 10.92
CA ILE A 62 -11.62 -4.85 12.31
C ILE A 62 -12.79 -4.37 13.15
N VAL A 63 -13.08 -3.07 13.13
CA VAL A 63 -14.19 -2.46 13.87
C VAL A 63 -15.52 -3.09 13.46
N HIS A 64 -15.74 -3.29 12.16
CA HIS A 64 -16.93 -3.98 11.66
C HIS A 64 -16.99 -5.42 12.17
N GLY A 65 -15.92 -6.21 12.02
CA GLY A 65 -15.88 -7.61 12.48
C GLY A 65 -16.19 -7.78 13.97
N CYS A 66 -15.68 -6.87 14.81
CA CYS A 66 -15.89 -6.87 16.26
C CYS A 66 -17.31 -6.43 16.66
N ILE A 67 -17.90 -5.45 15.96
CA ILE A 67 -19.25 -4.92 16.28
C ILE A 67 -20.34 -5.86 15.75
N TYR A 68 -20.11 -6.55 14.64
CA TYR A 68 -21.09 -7.39 13.97
C TYR A 68 -21.45 -8.59 14.85
N GLY A 69 -22.52 -8.55 15.63
CA GLY A 69 -22.92 -9.64 16.55
C GLY A 69 -23.42 -9.19 17.92
N GLY A 70 -23.36 -7.89 18.23
CA GLY A 70 -24.04 -7.30 19.39
C GLY A 70 -25.33 -6.60 19.00
N ASP A 71 -26.46 -7.15 19.46
CA ASP A 71 -27.85 -6.65 19.38
C ASP A 71 -28.39 -6.21 18.00
N GLY A 72 -29.50 -6.85 17.60
CA GLY A 72 -30.24 -6.59 16.35
C GLY A 72 -30.76 -5.16 16.16
N SER A 73 -30.67 -4.27 17.16
CA SER A 73 -31.11 -2.87 17.06
C SER A 73 -30.14 -1.97 16.28
N LYS A 74 -28.94 -2.45 15.91
CA LYS A 74 -27.91 -1.66 15.20
C LYS A 74 -27.86 -1.88 13.67
N SER A 75 -28.83 -2.57 13.09
CA SER A 75 -28.91 -2.96 11.66
C SER A 75 -28.55 -1.83 10.67
N GLY A 76 -29.06 -0.61 10.87
CA GLY A 76 -28.78 0.52 9.99
C GLY A 76 -27.32 0.98 9.98
N ARG A 77 -26.68 1.09 11.16
CA ARG A 77 -25.27 1.51 11.29
C ARG A 77 -24.31 0.47 10.73
N ILE A 78 -24.63 -0.81 10.91
CA ILE A 78 -23.85 -1.93 10.37
C ILE A 78 -23.86 -1.89 8.83
N ARG A 79 -25.04 -1.64 8.22
CA ARG A 79 -25.16 -1.55 6.76
C ARG A 79 -24.41 -0.36 6.15
N VAL A 80 -24.40 0.78 6.85
CA VAL A 80 -23.61 1.95 6.45
C VAL A 80 -22.12 1.65 6.53
N LEU A 81 -21.65 1.06 7.63
CA LEU A 81 -20.24 0.72 7.82
C LEU A 81 -19.76 -0.30 6.77
N ARG A 82 -20.58 -1.29 6.42
CA ARG A 82 -20.33 -2.23 5.32
C ARG A 82 -20.13 -1.52 3.98
N ASN A 83 -21.04 -0.63 3.62
CA ASN A 83 -20.95 0.09 2.34
C ASN A 83 -19.67 0.94 2.26
N TRP A 84 -19.26 1.55 3.37
CA TRP A 84 -17.98 2.24 3.46
C TRP A 84 -16.80 1.28 3.27
N ILE A 85 -16.78 0.12 3.92
CA ILE A 85 -15.71 -0.87 3.76
C ILE A 85 -15.59 -1.30 2.30
N ILE A 86 -16.71 -1.57 1.62
CA ILE A 86 -16.71 -1.92 0.20
C ILE A 86 -16.14 -0.76 -0.65
N ALA A 87 -16.58 0.48 -0.39
CA ALA A 87 -16.09 1.64 -1.11
C ALA A 87 -14.58 1.86 -0.90
N PHE A 88 -14.10 1.73 0.33
CA PHE A 88 -12.68 1.86 0.66
C PHE A 88 -11.82 0.74 0.06
N ASN A 89 -12.33 -0.51 0.03
CA ASN A 89 -11.67 -1.62 -0.65
C ASN A 89 -11.50 -1.36 -2.16
N ILE A 90 -12.55 -0.86 -2.82
CA ILE A 90 -12.48 -0.48 -4.24
C ILE A 90 -11.50 0.69 -4.43
N LEU A 91 -11.56 1.69 -3.56
CA LEU A 91 -10.65 2.83 -3.61
C LEU A 91 -9.19 2.40 -3.47
N VAL A 92 -8.88 1.52 -2.50
CA VAL A 92 -7.54 0.94 -2.33
C VAL A 92 -7.11 0.21 -3.59
N ALA A 93 -7.98 -0.59 -4.19
CA ALA A 93 -7.63 -1.30 -5.42
C ALA A 93 -7.30 -0.35 -6.59
N VAL A 94 -8.10 0.71 -6.77
CA VAL A 94 -7.85 1.75 -7.78
C VAL A 94 -6.54 2.48 -7.51
N LEU A 95 -6.31 2.88 -6.26
CA LEU A 95 -5.10 3.57 -5.82
C LEU A 95 -3.84 2.71 -6.00
N SER A 96 -3.93 1.40 -5.75
CA SER A 96 -2.85 0.46 -6.01
C SER A 96 -2.49 0.39 -7.50
N VAL A 97 -3.49 0.35 -8.39
CA VAL A 97 -3.24 0.36 -9.85
C VAL A 97 -2.61 1.68 -10.30
N ILE A 98 -3.07 2.82 -9.76
CA ILE A 98 -2.47 4.13 -10.04
C ILE A 98 -1.01 4.17 -9.56
N MET A 99 -0.72 3.68 -8.35
CA MET A 99 0.64 3.60 -7.83
C MET A 99 1.52 2.77 -8.77
N MET A 100 1.06 1.58 -9.19
CA MET A 100 1.79 0.71 -10.10
C MET A 100 2.08 1.42 -11.43
N GLY A 101 1.08 2.08 -12.03
CA GLY A 101 1.24 2.80 -13.29
C GLY A 101 2.26 3.93 -13.18
N LEU A 102 2.18 4.73 -12.11
CA LEU A 102 3.14 5.80 -11.85
C LEU A 102 4.55 5.27 -11.62
N ALA A 103 4.70 4.18 -10.84
CA ALA A 103 6.00 3.60 -10.53
C ALA A 103 6.65 2.94 -11.77
N ILE A 104 5.88 2.24 -12.61
CA ILE A 104 6.36 1.70 -13.89
C ILE A 104 6.79 2.84 -14.82
N GLY A 105 5.94 3.86 -14.97
CA GLY A 105 6.25 5.03 -15.80
C GLY A 105 7.52 5.75 -15.36
N PHE A 106 7.71 5.93 -14.05
CA PHE A 106 8.90 6.58 -13.50
C PHE A 106 10.17 5.74 -13.71
N ARG A 107 10.07 4.41 -13.66
CA ARG A 107 11.20 3.50 -13.94
C ARG A 107 11.52 3.38 -15.43
N MET A 108 10.53 3.47 -16.31
CA MET A 108 10.74 3.47 -17.76
C MET A 108 11.35 4.78 -18.26
N LEU A 109 10.92 5.91 -17.69
CA LEU A 109 11.48 7.22 -18.01
C LEU A 109 12.81 7.49 -17.30
N ASP A 110 13.22 6.63 -16.36
CA ASP A 110 14.37 6.74 -15.44
C ASP A 110 15.00 8.15 -15.37
N PRO A 111 14.33 9.14 -14.75
CA PRO A 111 14.85 10.51 -14.66
C PRO A 111 16.19 10.58 -13.92
N GLU A 112 16.57 9.54 -13.18
CA GLU A 112 17.89 9.44 -12.56
C GLU A 112 18.96 8.91 -13.51
N GLY A 113 18.63 8.00 -14.43
CA GLY A 113 19.53 7.55 -15.49
C GLY A 113 20.00 8.71 -16.38
N PHE A 114 19.19 9.76 -16.50
CA PHE A 114 19.57 11.01 -17.17
C PHE A 114 20.51 11.92 -16.36
N MET A 115 20.54 11.80 -15.03
CA MET A 115 21.34 12.66 -14.14
C MET A 115 22.63 11.97 -13.60
N PHE A 116 22.63 10.64 -13.47
CA PHE A 116 23.72 9.87 -12.86
C PHE A 116 24.05 8.64 -13.72
N THR A 117 24.86 8.84 -14.77
CA THR A 117 25.33 7.79 -15.68
C THR A 117 26.36 6.85 -15.03
N ASP A 118 26.92 7.25 -13.89
CA ASP A 118 27.90 6.48 -13.11
C ASP A 118 27.28 5.29 -12.36
N CYS A 119 25.95 5.27 -12.16
CA CYS A 119 25.26 4.13 -11.56
C CYS A 119 24.84 3.04 -12.57
N GLU A 120 25.02 3.24 -13.89
CA GLU A 120 24.72 2.24 -14.93
C GLU A 120 25.76 1.11 -15.03
N TYR A 121 27.01 1.36 -14.58
CA TYR A 121 28.10 0.38 -14.66
C TYR A 121 28.84 0.21 -13.32
N PRO A 122 28.28 -0.56 -12.36
CA PRO A 122 28.90 -0.77 -11.05
C PRO A 122 30.19 -1.64 -11.09
N PHE A 123 30.59 -2.17 -12.25
CA PHE A 123 31.68 -3.16 -12.40
C PHE A 123 32.87 -2.70 -13.28
N VAL A 124 33.00 -1.40 -13.56
CA VAL A 124 34.22 -0.83 -14.19
C VAL A 124 35.27 -0.64 -13.09
N PRO A 125 36.57 -0.93 -13.29
CA PRO A 125 37.50 -1.19 -12.19
C PRO A 125 38.04 0.08 -11.54
N TRP A 126 37.17 0.85 -10.88
CA TRP A 126 37.56 1.87 -9.88
C TRP A 126 37.23 1.32 -8.48
N ILE A 127 38.25 0.73 -7.87
CA ILE A 127 38.18 -0.19 -6.74
C ILE A 127 37.83 0.47 -5.39
N TYR A 128 37.47 1.76 -5.29
CA TYR A 128 37.35 2.39 -3.95
C TYR A 128 36.22 3.41 -3.72
N TYR A 129 35.33 3.67 -4.67
CA TYR A 129 34.27 4.65 -4.43
C TYR A 129 32.93 4.22 -5.00
N TYR A 130 32.13 3.53 -4.17
CA TYR A 130 30.70 3.42 -4.40
C TYR A 130 30.10 4.76 -4.01
N ALA A 131 29.78 5.59 -4.99
CA ALA A 131 29.29 6.92 -4.69
C ALA A 131 27.97 6.79 -3.90
N PRO A 132 27.79 7.55 -2.80
CA PRO A 132 26.69 7.30 -1.87
C PRO A 132 25.29 7.36 -2.51
N HIS A 133 25.14 8.15 -3.59
CA HIS A 133 23.91 8.21 -4.38
C HIS A 133 23.54 6.88 -5.07
N CYS A 134 24.53 6.08 -5.51
CA CYS A 134 24.25 4.78 -6.13
C CYS A 134 23.83 3.72 -5.09
N GLU A 135 24.36 3.77 -3.86
CA GLU A 135 23.93 2.87 -2.78
C GLU A 135 22.48 3.16 -2.36
N VAL A 136 22.12 4.44 -2.27
CA VAL A 136 20.77 4.89 -1.95
C VAL A 136 19.80 4.51 -3.06
N LYS A 137 20.14 4.77 -4.33
CA LYS A 137 19.33 4.36 -5.49
C LYS A 137 19.02 2.86 -5.41
N HIS A 138 20.02 2.02 -5.14
CA HIS A 138 19.83 0.58 -5.03
C HIS A 138 18.87 0.20 -3.88
N LYS A 139 19.14 0.68 -2.66
CA LYS A 139 18.32 0.37 -1.47
C LYS A 139 16.89 0.87 -1.61
N VAL A 140 16.70 2.10 -2.09
CA VAL A 140 15.38 2.69 -2.32
C VAL A 140 14.64 1.95 -3.43
N THR A 141 15.32 1.54 -4.50
CA THR A 141 14.69 0.76 -5.57
C THR A 141 14.17 -0.59 -5.06
N ILE A 142 14.90 -1.26 -4.16
CA ILE A 142 14.44 -2.50 -3.51
C ILE A 142 13.19 -2.23 -2.65
N MET A 143 13.24 -1.18 -1.82
CA MET A 143 12.09 -0.81 -0.98
C MET A 143 10.87 -0.43 -1.84
N GLY A 144 11.06 0.36 -2.89
CA GLY A 144 10.01 0.74 -3.84
C GLY A 144 9.46 -0.44 -4.64
N SER A 145 10.29 -1.42 -4.99
CA SER A 145 9.84 -2.67 -5.63
C SER A 145 9.01 -3.51 -4.67
N THR A 146 9.39 -3.55 -3.39
CA THR A 146 8.58 -4.19 -2.33
C THR A 146 7.23 -3.50 -2.18
N MET A 147 7.19 -2.16 -2.16
CA MET A 147 5.92 -1.42 -2.10
C MET A 147 5.02 -1.72 -3.30
N MET A 148 5.60 -1.83 -4.50
CA MET A 148 4.84 -2.22 -5.70
C MET A 148 4.28 -3.64 -5.60
N ALA A 149 5.05 -4.59 -5.08
CA ALA A 149 4.56 -5.95 -4.87
C ALA A 149 3.35 -5.98 -3.91
N VAL A 150 3.41 -5.17 -2.85
CA VAL A 150 2.25 -4.99 -1.94
C VAL A 150 1.09 -4.33 -2.66
N ALA A 151 1.32 -3.30 -3.47
CA ALA A 151 0.26 -2.67 -4.26
C ALA A 151 -0.42 -3.66 -5.22
N CYS A 152 0.35 -4.51 -5.91
CA CYS A 152 -0.20 -5.59 -6.75
C CYS A 152 -1.10 -6.53 -5.94
N PHE A 153 -0.64 -6.96 -4.77
CA PHE A 153 -1.42 -7.82 -3.88
C PHE A 153 -2.70 -7.11 -3.43
N GLU A 154 -2.61 -5.87 -2.97
CA GLU A 154 -3.75 -5.08 -2.46
C GLU A 154 -4.76 -4.73 -3.55
N ALA A 155 -4.34 -4.57 -4.81
CA ALA A 155 -5.25 -4.41 -5.95
C ALA A 155 -6.19 -5.63 -6.08
N VAL A 156 -5.65 -6.84 -5.98
CA VAL A 156 -6.43 -8.07 -6.08
C VAL A 156 -7.20 -8.32 -4.78
N PHE A 157 -6.53 -8.15 -3.64
CA PHE A 157 -7.08 -8.44 -2.33
C PHE A 157 -8.21 -7.48 -1.95
N GLY A 158 -8.09 -6.18 -2.25
CA GLY A 158 -9.17 -5.21 -2.02
C GLY A 158 -10.44 -5.54 -2.81
N LEU A 159 -10.31 -5.93 -4.09
CA LEU A 159 -11.45 -6.38 -4.89
C LEU A 159 -12.09 -7.66 -4.33
N ALA A 160 -11.27 -8.65 -3.96
CA ALA A 160 -11.75 -9.88 -3.33
C ALA A 160 -12.44 -9.61 -1.98
N GLY A 161 -11.85 -8.73 -1.15
CA GLY A 161 -12.38 -8.31 0.14
C GLY A 161 -13.75 -7.65 0.00
N ALA A 162 -13.94 -6.76 -0.98
CA ALA A 162 -15.23 -6.14 -1.28
C ALA A 162 -16.32 -7.18 -1.61
N ILE A 163 -15.98 -8.20 -2.41
CA ILE A 163 -16.92 -9.27 -2.79
C ILE A 163 -17.26 -10.14 -1.58
N VAL A 164 -16.25 -10.55 -0.80
CA VAL A 164 -16.41 -11.43 0.37
C VAL A 164 -17.28 -10.75 1.44
N VAL A 165 -16.96 -9.49 1.80
CA VAL A 165 -17.71 -8.74 2.82
C VAL A 165 -19.16 -8.52 2.38
N ARG A 166 -19.42 -8.27 1.10
CA ARG A 166 -20.78 -8.15 0.57
C ARG A 166 -21.56 -9.46 0.70
N LYS A 167 -20.96 -10.59 0.31
CA LYS A 167 -21.61 -11.91 0.34
C LYS A 167 -21.94 -12.34 1.77
N ALA A 168 -21.01 -12.14 2.71
CA ALA A 168 -21.18 -12.49 4.12
C ALA A 168 -22.44 -11.87 4.73
N ASP A 169 -22.62 -10.57 4.47
CA ASP A 169 -23.69 -9.79 5.07
C ASP A 169 -25.04 -10.05 4.39
N ASP A 170 -25.05 -10.31 3.08
CA ASP A 170 -26.27 -10.69 2.37
C ASP A 170 -26.79 -12.07 2.82
N GLU A 171 -25.89 -13.01 3.16
CA GLU A 171 -26.27 -14.31 3.74
C GLU A 171 -26.78 -14.16 5.18
N PHE A 172 -26.21 -13.26 5.98
CA PHE A 172 -26.69 -12.98 7.34
C PHE A 172 -28.11 -12.38 7.32
N ILE A 173 -28.37 -11.40 6.44
CA ILE A 173 -29.70 -10.77 6.29
C ILE A 173 -30.77 -11.78 5.83
N ARG A 174 -30.41 -12.80 5.05
CA ARG A 174 -31.37 -13.83 4.62
C ARG A 174 -31.70 -14.86 5.70
N ARG A 175 -30.86 -15.02 6.72
CA ARG A 175 -31.00 -16.03 7.77
C ARG A 175 -31.62 -15.51 9.06
N GLY A 176 -31.67 -14.20 9.26
CA GLY A 176 -32.36 -13.52 10.37
C GLY A 176 -33.68 -12.93 9.93
#